data_AF-A0A842TEM6-F1
#
_entry.id   AF-A0A842TEM6-F1
#
_cell.length_a   1.000
_cell.length_b   1.000
_cell.length_c   1.000
_cell.angle_alpha   90.00
_cell.angle_beta   90.00
_cell.angle_gamma   90.00
#
_symmetry.space_group_name_H-M   'P 1'
#
loop_
_entity.id
_entity.type
_entity.pdbx_description
1 polymer ?
#
loop_
_entity_poly.entity_id
_entity_poly.type
_entity_poly.pdbx_seq_one_letter_code
_entity_poly.pdbx_strand_id
1 'polypeptide(L)' 'MACARRVKFVRELLKNVGIDEDRVQMHYVSAAEAEKLKEIIEKVAADVKKMGLNPIKK' A
#
# COMPACT_ATOMS: atom_id res chain seq x y z
N MET A 1 -17.94 -1.35 0.53
CA MET A 1 -17.31 -1.52 -0.81
C MET A 1 -16.69 -0.25 -1.43
N ALA A 2 -17.09 0.97 -1.05
CA ALA A 2 -16.57 2.19 -1.69
C ALA A 2 -15.04 2.37 -1.55
N CYS A 3 -14.45 2.03 -0.39
CA CYS A 3 -13.02 2.18 -0.16
C CYS A 3 -12.18 1.27 -1.08
N ALA A 4 -12.52 -0.02 -1.17
CA ALA A 4 -11.85 -0.97 -2.05
C ALA A 4 -11.84 -0.53 -3.53
N ARG A 5 -12.97 0.00 -4.01
CA ARG A 5 -13.06 0.53 -5.38
C ARG A 5 -12.14 1.73 -5.59
N ARG A 6 -12.08 2.65 -4.62
CA ARG A 6 -11.19 3.82 -4.68
C ARG A 6 -9.72 3.42 -4.65
N VAL A 7 -9.34 2.47 -3.80
CA VAL A 7 -7.96 1.96 -3.75
C VAL A 7 -7.58 1.30 -5.07
N LYS A 8 -8.47 0.48 -5.65
CA LYS A 8 -8.23 -0.14 -6.97
C LYS A 8 -7.98 0.93 -8.05
N PHE A 9 -8.84 1.94 -8.10
CA PHE A 9 -8.68 3.05 -9.04
C PHE A 9 -7.34 3.78 -8.85
N VAL A 10 -6.94 4.05 -7.61
CA VAL A 10 -5.65 4.71 -7.32
C VAL A 10 -4.47 3.83 -7.76
N ARG A 11 -4.51 2.51 -7.54
CA ARG A 11 -3.47 1.59 -8.02
C ARG A 11 -3.32 1.64 -9.54
N GLU A 12 -4.44 1.58 -10.26
CA GLU A 12 -4.45 1.71 -11.73
C GLU A 12 -3.91 3.07 -12.18
N LEU A 13 -4.28 4.15 -11.48
CA LEU A 13 -3.77 5.49 -11.77
C LEU A 13 -2.25 5.59 -11.57
N LEU A 14 -1.71 5.05 -10.47
CA LEU A 14 -0.27 5.05 -10.19
C LEU A 14 0.51 4.33 -11.30
N LYS A 15 0.02 3.16 -11.71
CA LYS A 15 0.60 2.40 -12.82
C LYS A 15 0.62 3.22 -14.11
N ASN A 16 -0.47 3.92 -14.43
CA ASN A 16 -0.57 4.72 -15.64
C ASN A 16 0.39 5.92 -15.68
N VAL A 17 0.76 6.46 -14.51
CA VAL A 17 1.74 7.56 -14.41
C VAL A 17 3.18 7.06 -14.22
N GLY A 18 3.42 5.75 -14.34
CA GLY A 18 4.76 5.16 -14.22
C GLY A 18 5.26 5.02 -12.78
N ILE A 19 4.37 5.11 -11.80
CA ILE A 19 4.67 4.89 -10.39
C ILE A 19 4.26 3.47 -10.02
N ASP A 20 5.08 2.80 -9.22
CA ASP A 20 4.77 1.49 -8.69
C ASP A 20 3.43 1.49 -7.93
N GLU A 21 2.49 0.66 -8.38
CA GLU A 21 1.15 0.53 -7.80
C GLU A 21 1.17 -0.06 -6.38
N ASP A 22 2.22 -0.81 -6.03
CA ASP A 22 2.38 -1.41 -4.70
C ASP A 22 2.80 -0.39 -3.64
N ARG A 23 3.02 0.88 -4.03
CA ARG A 23 3.10 2.01 -3.07
C ARG A 23 1.79 2.29 -2.35
N VAL A 24 0.66 1.75 -2.82
CA VAL A 24 -0.64 1.83 -2.14
C VAL A 24 -1.18 0.42 -1.89
N GLN A 25 -1.29 0.07 -0.61
CA GLN A 25 -1.76 -1.23 -0.15
C GLN A 25 -2.98 -1.05 0.75
N MET A 26 -3.93 -1.99 0.68
CA MET A 26 -5.11 -2.01 1.54
C MET A 26 -5.24 -3.38 2.17
N HIS A 27 -5.37 -3.39 3.50
CA HIS A 27 -5.52 -4.60 4.30
C HIS A 27 -6.78 -4.52 5.16
N TYR A 28 -7.45 -5.65 5.32
CA TYR A 28 -8.56 -5.79 6.25
C TYR A 28 -8.03 -6.42 7.54
N VAL A 29 -8.15 -5.67 8.63
CA VAL A 29 -7.70 -6.07 9.95
C VAL A 29 -8.82 -5.75 10.93
N SER A 30 -9.27 -6.75 11.66
CA SER A 30 -10.22 -6.60 12.75
C SER A 30 -9.50 -6.23 14.06
N ALA A 31 -10.24 -5.71 15.04
CA ALA A 31 -9.67 -5.31 16.33
C ALA A 31 -9.00 -6.46 17.11
N ALA A 32 -9.36 -7.72 16.82
CA ALA A 32 -8.78 -8.89 17.47
C ALA A 32 -7.47 -9.38 16.81
N GLU A 33 -7.14 -8.90 15.61
CA GLU A 33 -6.02 -9.39 14.80
C GLU A 33 -4.74 -8.53 14.98
N ALA A 34 -4.32 -8.33 16.23
CA ALA A 34 -3.16 -7.48 16.53
C ALA A 34 -1.84 -8.06 15.96
N GLU A 35 -1.64 -9.37 16.04
CA GLU A 35 -0.43 -10.02 15.48
C GLU A 35 -0.35 -9.87 13.96
N LYS A 36 -1.46 -10.09 13.27
CA LYS A 36 -1.58 -9.87 11.82
C LYS A 36 -1.29 -8.42 11.44
N LEU A 37 -1.76 -7.46 12.24
CA LEU A 37 -1.45 -6.04 12.00
C LEU A 37 0.06 -5.78 12.07
N LYS A 38 0.73 -6.35 13.07
CA LYS A 38 2.18 -6.24 13.23
C LYS A 38 2.91 -6.79 12.01
N GLU A 39 2.56 -7.99 11.56
CA GLU A 39 3.16 -8.62 10.36
C GLU A 39 2.95 -7.77 9.10
N ILE A 40 1.74 -7.23 8.91
CA ILE A 40 1.43 -6.34 7.80
C ILE A 40 2.31 -5.09 7.84
N ILE A 41 2.44 -4.44 9.00
CA ILE A 41 3.28 -3.23 9.15
C ILE A 41 4.75 -3.54 8.84
N GLU A 42 5.28 -4.65 9.37
CA GLU A 42 6.66 -5.06 9.09
C GLU A 42 6.89 -5.32 7.60
N LYS A 43 5.93 -5.97 6.93
CA LYS A 43 5.98 -6.21 5.49
C LYS A 43 5.91 -4.90 4.69
N VAL A 44 4.96 -4.03 4.99
CA VAL A 44 4.82 -2.71 4.34
C VAL A 44 6.13 -1.91 4.47
N ALA A 45 6.71 -1.90 5.67
CA ALA A 45 7.98 -1.20 5.91
C ALA A 45 9.14 -1.80 5.10
N ALA A 46 9.20 -3.13 4.98
CA ALA A 46 10.19 -3.81 4.15
C ALA A 46 10.00 -3.48 2.65
N ASP A 47 8.77 -3.47 2.18
CA ASP A 47 8.44 -3.19 0.77
C ASP A 47 8.76 -1.72 0.42
N VAL A 48 8.43 -0.76 1.31
CA VAL A 48 8.82 0.65 1.13
C VAL A 48 10.33 0.82 1.08
N LYS A 49 11.09 0.13 1.94
CA LYS A 49 12.55 0.17 1.89
C LYS A 49 13.11 -0.36 0.56
N LYS A 50 12.52 -1.44 0.02
CA LYS A 50 12.93 -2.01 -1.27
C LYS A 50 12.61 -1.09 -2.45
N MET A 51 11.45 -0.44 -2.45
CA MET A 51 11.02 0.50 -3.49
C MET A 51 11.85 1.81 -3.50
N GLY A 52 12.56 2.09 -2.41
CA GLY A 52 13.37 3.29 -2.28
C GLY A 52 12.54 4.57 -2.17
N LEU A 53 13.21 5.70 -2.39
CA LEU A 53 12.63 7.04 -2.24
C LEU A 53 11.39 7.22 -3.13
N ASN A 54 10.49 8.09 -2.67
CA ASN A 54 9.28 8.40 -3.41
C ASN A 54 9.64 9.28 -4.63
N PRO A 55 9.28 8.87 -5.86
CA PRO A 55 9.63 9.58 -7.09
C PRO A 55 8.97 10.97 -7.24
N ILE A 56 7.99 11.32 -6.40
CA ILE A 56 7.26 12.60 -6.47
C ILE A 56 7.97 13.71 -5.69
N LYS A 57 8.71 13.37 -4.62
CA LYS A 57 9.41 14.38 -3.82
C LYS A 57 10.80 14.66 -4.42
N LYS A 58 11.05 15.93 -4.74
CA LYS A 58 12.41 16.48 -4.88
C LYS A 58 13.17 16.36 -3.56
#